data_AF-A0A537GRV6-F1
#
_entry.id   AF-A0A537GRV6-F1
#
_cell.length_a   1.000
_cell.length_b   1.000
_cell.length_c   1.000
_cell.angle_alpha   90.00
_cell.angle_beta   90.00
_cell.angle_gamma   90.00
#
_symmetry.space_group_name_H-M   'P 1'
#
loop_
_entity.id
_entity.type
_entity.pdbx_description
1 polymer ?
#
loop_
_entity_poly.entity_id
_entity_poly.type
_entity_poly.pdbx_seq_one_letter_code
_entity_poly.pdbx_strand_id
1 'polypeptide(L)'
;MFGNISAFVNGNMFFGVFGNDLFVRLSNEDQLELRKNKGSSMLEPLKGKPMKDYVVLPKTWRARPETLRSWISKSLEWSSKLPPKKAKK
;
A
#
# COMPACT_ATOMS: atom_id res chain seq x y z
N MET A 1 10.71 -0.45 -5.35
CA MET A 1 10.44 -1.90 -5.57
C MET A 1 9.67 -2.06 -6.88
N PHE A 2 9.77 -3.20 -7.58
CA PHE A 2 9.11 -3.40 -8.89
C PHE A 2 9.52 -2.39 -9.97
N GLY A 3 10.80 -2.02 -10.02
CA GLY A 3 11.31 -0.99 -10.95
C GLY A 3 10.85 0.44 -10.67
N ASN A 4 10.15 0.67 -9.54
CA ASN A 4 9.53 1.95 -9.18
C ASN A 4 9.95 2.46 -7.80
N ILE A 5 9.56 3.70 -7.49
CA ILE A 5 9.74 4.33 -6.17
C ILE A 5 8.84 3.63 -5.14
N SER A 6 9.41 3.36 -3.97
CA SER A 6 8.68 2.79 -2.83
C SER A 6 9.25 3.35 -1.52
N ALA A 7 8.37 3.52 -0.54
CA ALA A 7 8.70 4.01 0.79
C ALA A 7 8.68 2.86 1.80
N PHE A 8 9.62 2.94 2.75
CA PHE A 8 9.86 1.92 3.76
C PHE A 8 9.94 2.57 5.14
N VAL A 9 9.51 1.84 6.16
CA VAL A 9 9.73 2.17 7.58
C VAL A 9 10.22 0.92 8.28
N ASN A 10 11.33 1.00 9.03
CA ASN A 10 11.92 -0.16 9.73
C ASN A 10 12.16 -1.38 8.81
N GLY A 11 12.49 -1.16 7.53
CA GLY A 11 12.65 -2.23 6.52
C GLY A 11 11.34 -2.86 6.02
N ASN A 12 10.18 -2.36 6.46
CA ASN A 12 8.86 -2.74 5.96
C ASN A 12 8.39 -1.75 4.90
N MET A 13 8.09 -2.24 3.70
CA MET A 13 7.46 -1.42 2.66
C MET A 13 6.04 -1.08 3.08
N PHE A 14 5.66 0.19 2.93
CA PHE A 14 4.30 0.64 3.26
C PHE A 14 3.61 1.37 2.11
N PHE A 15 4.36 2.03 1.23
CA PHE A 15 3.78 2.76 0.10
C PHE A 15 4.65 2.61 -1.14
N GLY A 16 4.05 2.65 -2.33
CA GLY A 16 4.81 2.67 -3.56
C GLY A 16 3.96 2.81 -4.80
N VAL A 17 4.67 2.83 -5.92
CA VAL A 17 4.08 2.85 -7.26
C VAL A 17 4.27 1.49 -7.92
N PHE A 18 3.22 0.97 -8.54
CA PHE A 18 3.25 -0.23 -9.38
C PHE A 18 2.62 0.08 -10.73
N GLY A 19 3.43 0.11 -11.78
CA GLY A 19 3.01 0.66 -13.07
C GLY A 19 2.62 2.14 -12.91
N ASN A 20 1.35 2.46 -13.11
CA ASN A 20 0.82 3.80 -12.85
C ASN A 20 0.05 3.91 -11.53
N ASP A 21 -0.09 2.82 -10.79
CA ASP A 21 -0.99 2.73 -9.63
C ASP A 21 -0.26 2.94 -8.32
N LEU A 22 -0.88 3.68 -7.41
CA LEU A 22 -0.40 3.85 -6.06
C LEU A 22 -0.96 2.73 -5.20
N PHE A 23 -0.12 2.15 -4.34
CA PHE A 23 -0.56 1.15 -3.39
C PHE A 23 -0.04 1.46 -1.98
N VAL A 24 -0.77 0.97 -1.00
CA VAL A 24 -0.44 1.11 0.42
C VAL A 24 -0.54 -0.23 1.14
N ARG A 25 0.22 -0.40 2.22
CA ARG A 25 0.14 -1.53 3.13
C ARG A 25 -0.75 -1.18 4.32
N LEU A 26 -1.81 -1.92 4.55
CA LEU A 26 -2.82 -1.58 5.56
C LEU A 26 -3.13 -2.76 6.48
N SER A 27 -3.76 -2.48 7.63
CA SER A 27 -4.37 -3.49 8.48
C SER A 27 -5.56 -4.16 7.76
N ASN A 28 -5.99 -5.35 8.16
CA ASN A 28 -7.13 -6.01 7.50
C ASN A 28 -8.41 -5.15 7.54
N GLU A 29 -8.64 -4.44 8.65
CA GLU A 29 -9.78 -3.55 8.84
C GLU A 29 -9.75 -2.37 7.87
N ASP A 30 -8.60 -1.67 7.78
CA ASP A 30 -8.40 -0.57 6.84
C ASP A 30 -8.48 -1.03 5.37
N GLN A 31 -8.02 -2.25 5.07
CA GLN A 31 -8.17 -2.84 3.73
C GLN A 31 -9.64 -3.05 3.37
N LEU A 32 -10.46 -3.51 4.31
CA LEU A 32 -11.90 -3.69 4.10
C LEU A 32 -12.60 -2.34 3.90
N GLU A 33 -12.20 -1.31 4.64
CA GLU A 33 -12.69 0.05 4.47
C GLU A 33 -12.32 0.60 3.09
N LEU A 34 -11.04 0.53 2.71
CA LEU A 34 -10.55 1.04 1.43
C LEU A 34 -11.25 0.34 0.26
N ARG A 35 -11.42 -0.99 0.34
CA ARG A 35 -12.04 -1.81 -0.72
C ARG A 35 -13.51 -1.52 -1.00
N LYS A 36 -14.20 -0.75 -0.14
CA LYS A 36 -15.55 -0.23 -0.44
C LYS A 36 -15.54 0.83 -1.54
N ASN A 37 -14.40 1.44 -1.82
CA ASN A 37 -14.26 2.49 -2.82
C ASN A 37 -14.04 1.90 -4.21
N LYS A 38 -14.83 2.35 -5.19
CA LYS A 38 -14.70 1.91 -6.58
C LYS A 38 -13.29 2.19 -7.10
N GLY A 39 -12.67 1.17 -7.71
CA GLY A 39 -11.32 1.27 -8.28
C GLY A 39 -10.19 0.99 -7.30
N SER A 40 -10.51 0.55 -6.07
CA SER A 40 -9.54 -0.09 -5.18
C SER A 40 -9.55 -1.60 -5.38
N SER A 41 -8.38 -2.23 -5.25
CA SER A 41 -8.22 -3.68 -5.40
C SER A 41 -6.99 -4.16 -4.64
N MET A 42 -6.88 -5.45 -4.35
CA MET A 42 -5.62 -5.99 -3.85
C MET A 42 -4.51 -5.74 -4.89
N LEU A 43 -3.30 -5.47 -4.41
CA LEU A 43 -2.14 -5.37 -5.29
C LEU A 43 -1.81 -6.76 -5.82
N GLU A 44 -1.81 -6.93 -7.14
CA GLU A 44 -1.53 -8.21 -7.79
C GLU A 44 -0.34 -8.05 -8.77
N PRO A 45 0.91 -8.17 -8.28
CA PRO A 45 2.10 -8.03 -9.15
C PRO A 45 2.23 -9.18 -10.16
N LEU A 46 1.69 -10.36 -9.82
CA LEU A 46 1.63 -11.54 -10.67
C LEU A 46 0.17 -11.97 -10.78
N LYS A 47 -0.31 -12.19 -12.01
CA LYS A 47 -1.72 -12.55 -12.26
C LYS A 47 -2.16 -13.72 -11.40
N GLY A 48 -3.26 -13.55 -10.67
CA GLY A 48 -3.82 -14.54 -9.74
C GLY A 48 -3.08 -14.71 -8.40
N LYS A 49 -2.09 -13.86 -8.10
CA LYS A 49 -1.35 -13.89 -6.83
C LYS A 49 -1.39 -12.51 -6.15
N PRO A 50 -2.53 -12.13 -5.53
CA PRO A 50 -2.62 -10.89 -4.78
C PRO A 50 -1.67 -10.93 -3.59
N MET A 51 -0.96 -9.82 -3.38
CA MET A 51 -0.03 -9.66 -2.27
C MET A 51 -0.81 -9.31 -1.01
N LYS A 52 -0.60 -10.09 0.05
CA LYS A 52 -1.26 -9.87 1.34
C LYS A 52 -0.90 -8.49 1.89
N ASP A 53 -1.89 -7.82 2.44
CA ASP A 53 -1.81 -6.51 3.09
C ASP A 53 -1.61 -5.29 2.19
N TYR A 54 -1.46 -5.46 0.87
CA TYR A 54 -1.27 -4.35 -0.06
C TYR A 54 -2.51 -4.12 -0.90
N VAL A 55 -2.96 -2.86 -0.95
CA VAL A 55 -4.16 -2.47 -1.68
C VAL A 55 -3.86 -1.25 -2.54
N VAL A 56 -4.36 -1.27 -3.76
CA VAL A 56 -4.28 -0.20 -4.74
C VAL A 56 -5.28 0.90 -4.37
N LEU A 57 -4.79 2.14 -4.34
CA LEU A 57 -5.59 3.33 -4.14
C LEU A 57 -6.36 3.68 -5.43
N PRO A 58 -7.63 4.13 -5.34
CA PRO A 58 -8.39 4.56 -6.50
C PRO A 58 -7.69 5.66 -7.31
N LYS A 59 -7.62 5.50 -8.63
CA LYS A 59 -7.03 6.50 -9.55
C LYS A 59 -7.71 7.87 -9.44
N THR A 60 -9.01 7.89 -9.10
CA THR A 60 -9.80 9.11 -8.90
C THR A 60 -9.30 9.98 -7.74
N TRP A 61 -8.51 9.43 -6.83
CA TRP A 61 -7.94 10.16 -5.70
C TRP A 61 -6.61 10.85 -6.01
N ARG A 62 -6.05 10.67 -7.22
CA ARG A 62 -4.82 11.38 -7.62
C ARG A 62 -4.96 12.90 -7.58
N ALA A 63 -6.16 13.42 -7.81
CA ALA A 63 -6.49 14.84 -7.69
C ALA A 63 -6.87 15.26 -6.25
N ARG A 64 -6.75 14.37 -5.26
CA ARG A 64 -7.16 14.57 -3.86
C ARG A 64 -6.00 14.28 -2.92
N PRO A 65 -5.01 15.18 -2.83
CA PRO A 65 -3.78 14.94 -2.05
C PRO A 65 -4.06 14.69 -0.56
N GLU A 66 -5.05 15.36 0.02
CA GLU A 66 -5.48 15.17 1.42
C GLU A 66 -5.93 13.73 1.69
N THR A 67 -6.76 13.16 0.80
CA THR A 67 -7.24 11.78 0.90
C THR A 67 -6.07 10.80 0.80
N LEU A 68 -5.19 10.98 -0.19
CA LEU A 68 -4.02 10.13 -0.35
C LEU A 68 -3.12 10.20 0.89
N ARG A 69 -2.87 11.41 1.41
CA ARG A 69 -2.03 11.62 2.60
C ARG A 69 -2.59 10.89 3.80
N SER A 70 -3.90 10.93 4.03
CA SER A 70 -4.54 10.19 5.13
C SER A 70 -4.29 8.68 5.04
N TRP A 71 -4.48 8.08 3.87
CA TRP A 71 -4.24 6.65 3.67
C TRP A 71 -2.76 6.25 3.74
N ILE A 72 -1.86 7.10 3.23
CA ILE A 72 -0.42 6.89 3.33
C ILE A 72 0.04 6.98 4.79
N SER A 73 -0.50 7.93 5.57
CA SER A 73 -0.22 8.06 7.00
C SER A 73 -0.70 6.83 7.79
N LYS A 74 -1.95 6.36 7.55
CA LYS A 74 -2.45 5.10 8.14
C LYS A 74 -1.52 3.92 7.82
N SER A 75 -1.05 3.84 6.58
CA SER A 75 -0.14 2.80 6.13
C SER A 75 1.22 2.84 6.81
N LEU A 76 1.77 4.05 6.98
CA LEU A 76 3.01 4.28 7.72
C LEU A 76 2.86 3.84 9.18
N GLU A 77 1.77 4.24 9.84
CA GLU A 77 1.52 3.87 11.24
C GLU A 77 1.41 2.36 11.42
N TRP A 78 0.61 1.70 10.57
CA TRP A 78 0.49 0.24 10.58
C TRP A 78 1.84 -0.45 10.37
N SER A 79 2.58 -0.03 9.35
CA SER A 79 3.85 -0.67 9.00
C SER A 79 4.97 -0.41 10.02
N SER A 80 4.90 0.70 10.75
CA SER A 80 5.83 1.02 11.83
C SER A 80 5.70 0.07 13.03
N LYS A 81 4.49 -0.45 13.27
CA LYS A 81 4.20 -1.41 14.37
C LYS A 81 4.66 -2.83 14.04
N LEU A 82 5.00 -3.12 12.79
CA LEU A 82 5.44 -4.46 12.38
C LEU A 82 6.89 -4.70 12.79
N PRO A 83 7.25 -5.96 13.14
CA PRO A 83 8.62 -6.29 13.46
C PRO A 83 9.53 -5.93 12.28
N PRO A 84 10.72 -5.37 12.54
CA PRO A 84 11.67 -5.05 11.48
C PRO A 84 12.01 -6.33 10.73
N LYS A 85 12.01 -6.23 9.40
CA LYS A 85 12.33 -7.38 8.56
C LYS A 85 13.80 -7.72 8.81
N LYS A 86 14.08 -8.92 9.34
CA LYS A 86 15.47 -9.40 9.45
C LYS A 86 16.10 -9.34 8.07
N ALA A 87 17.20 -8.59 7.93
CA ALA A 87 17.96 -8.57 6.69
C ALA A 87 18.36 -10.00 6.36
N LYS A 88 18.00 -10.49 5.17
CA LYS A 88 18.57 -11.75 4.67
C LYS A 88 20.03 -11.44 4.33
N LYS A 89 20.95 -12.09 5.04
CA LYS A 89 22.36 -12.17 4.64
C LYS A 89 22.47 -12.92 3.32
#